data_AF-A0A2E0XQR9-F1
#
_entry.id   AF-A0A2E0XQR9-F1
#
_cell.length_a   1.000
_cell.length_b   1.000
_cell.length_c   1.000
_cell.angle_alpha   90.00
_cell.angle_beta   90.00
_cell.angle_gamma   90.00
#
_symmetry.space_group_name_H-M   'P 1'
#
loop_
_entity.id
_entity.type
_entity.pdbx_description
1 polymer ?
#
loop_
_entity_poly.entity_id
_entity_poly.type
_entity_poly.pdbx_seq_one_letter_code
_entity_poly.pdbx_strand_id
1 'polypeptide(L)' 'MRNAISVLGLSLLIGCSTSKNIYQFSATTIDSEEQSLSDYKGQVLLVVNVASECGLTPQYAELQQLH' A
#
# COMPACT_ATOMS: atom_id res chain seq x y z
N MET A 1 -4.65 20.61 -46.44
CA MET A 1 -3.37 19.88 -46.28
C MET A 1 -3.45 19.17 -44.92
N ARG A 2 -4.05 17.96 -44.87
CA ARG A 2 -3.39 16.64 -44.70
C ARG A 2 -2.44 16.68 -43.48
N ASN A 3 -2.74 16.05 -42.34
CA ASN A 3 -2.91 14.61 -42.09
C ASN A 3 -3.82 14.42 -40.85
N ALA A 4 -4.91 13.63 -40.79
CA ALA A 4 -5.09 12.21 -41.13
C ALA A 4 -4.22 11.24 -40.31
N ILE A 5 -4.52 11.11 -39.01
CA ILE A 5 -4.28 9.92 -38.17
C ILE A 5 -5.64 9.61 -37.52
N SER A 6 -6.56 9.02 -38.28
CA SER A 6 -6.86 7.58 -38.33
C SER A 6 -7.55 7.05 -37.05
N VAL A 7 -8.89 6.99 -37.14
CA VAL A 7 -9.79 5.99 -36.51
C VAL A 7 -9.85 6.08 -34.96
N LEU A 8 -10.77 6.81 -34.32
CA LEU A 8 -12.23 6.63 -34.36
C LEU A 8 -12.65 5.17 -34.58
N GLY A 9 -12.34 4.31 -33.61
CA GLY A 9 -12.78 2.92 -33.60
C GLY A 9 -12.80 2.35 -32.20
N LEU A 10 -14.01 2.24 -31.66
CA LEU A 10 -14.40 1.33 -30.56
C LEU A 10 -14.09 1.77 -29.12
N SER A 11 -15.05 2.54 -28.59
CA SER A 11 -15.81 2.20 -27.37
C SER A 11 -15.04 1.95 -26.06
N LEU A 12 -15.07 2.97 -25.21
CA LEU A 12 -15.45 2.97 -23.79
C LEU A 12 -15.02 1.78 -22.89
N LEU A 13 -14.43 2.15 -21.75
CA LEU A 13 -14.19 1.36 -20.53
C LEU A 13 -12.99 0.42 -20.68
N ILE A 14 -11.92 0.56 -19.91
CA ILE A 14 -11.93 0.23 -18.48
C ILE A 14 -10.96 1.17 -17.77
N GLY A 15 -11.48 1.95 -16.82
CA GLY A 15 -10.66 2.80 -15.98
C GLY A 15 -9.58 1.98 -15.28
N CYS A 16 -8.39 2.56 -15.12
CA CYS A 16 -7.45 2.10 -14.10
C CYS A 16 -8.12 2.36 -12.74
N SER A 17 -9.03 1.48 -12.34
CA SER A 17 -9.41 1.35 -10.95
C SER A 17 -8.22 0.69 -10.28
N THR A 18 -7.17 1.46 -10.04
CA THR A 18 -6.20 1.10 -8.99
C THR A 18 -7.04 1.09 -7.73
N SER A 19 -7.51 -0.10 -7.36
CA SER A 19 -8.22 -0.32 -6.11
C SER A 19 -7.31 0.23 -5.02
N LYS A 20 -7.63 1.43 -4.50
CA LYS A 20 -6.86 2.12 -3.46
C LYS A 20 -6.94 1.30 -2.18
N ASN A 21 -6.14 0.25 -2.11
CA ASN A 21 -6.02 -0.60 -0.95
C ASN A 21 -4.54 -0.77 -0.62
N ILE A 22 -4.29 -1.12 0.63
CA ILE A 22 -2.95 -1.37 1.16
C ILE A 22 -2.33 -2.66 0.57
N TYR A 23 -3.16 -3.59 0.11
CA TYR A 23 -2.76 -4.93 -0.33
C TYR A 23 -1.97 -4.97 -1.65
N GLN A 24 -1.86 -3.83 -2.36
CA GLN A 24 -1.04 -3.71 -3.56
C GLN A 24 0.44 -3.38 -3.26
N PHE A 25 0.78 -3.10 -2.01
CA PHE A 25 2.13 -2.71 -1.60
C PHE A 25 2.86 -3.87 -0.94
N SER A 26 4.19 -3.81 -1.03
CA SER A 26 5.12 -4.64 -0.27
C SER A 26 6.01 -3.74 0.60
N ALA A 27 6.52 -4.28 1.69
CA ALA A 27 7.47 -3.61 2.57
C ALA A 27 8.67 -4.51 2.86
N THR A 28 9.84 -3.91 3.04
CA THR A 28 11.03 -4.63 3.49
C THR A 28 10.98 -4.78 5.02
N THR A 29 11.17 -6.00 5.51
CA THR A 29 11.22 -6.30 6.94
C THR A 29 12.54 -5.87 7.58
N ILE A 30 12.63 -5.90 8.91
CA ILE A 30 13.88 -5.61 9.62
C ILE A 30 14.99 -6.63 9.31
N ASP A 31 14.61 -7.84 8.92
CA ASP A 31 15.51 -8.92 8.49
C ASP A 31 15.87 -8.84 6.99
N SER A 32 15.48 -7.75 6.31
CA SER A 32 15.74 -7.49 4.88
C SER A 32 15.00 -8.41 3.90
N GLU A 33 13.89 -9.01 4.32
CA GLU A 33 13.00 -9.80 3.46
C GLU A 33 11.89 -8.92 2.86
N GLU A 34 11.33 -9.31 1.72
CA GLU A 34 10.18 -8.64 1.12
C GLU A 34 8.87 -9.25 1.63
N GLN A 35 8.05 -8.46 2.32
CA GLN A 35 6.75 -8.86 2.85
C GLN A 35 5.63 -8.17 2.06
N SER A 36 4.76 -8.96 1.42
CA SER A 36 3.55 -8.42 0.77
C SER A 36 2.52 -8.05 1.82
N LEU A 37 1.91 -6.86 1.71
CA LEU A 37 0.82 -6.47 2.60
C LEU A 37 -0.47 -7.23 2.29
N SER A 38 -0.58 -7.89 1.11
CA SER A 38 -1.71 -8.76 0.76
C SER A 38 -1.90 -9.93 1.72
N ASP A 39 -0.84 -10.36 2.39
CA ASP A 39 -0.84 -11.55 3.24
C ASP A 39 -1.66 -11.34 4.52
N TYR A 40 -1.90 -10.08 4.89
CA TYR A 40 -2.72 -9.69 6.02
C TYR A 40 -4.20 -9.45 5.66
N LYS A 41 -4.64 -9.82 4.45
CA LYS A 41 -6.01 -9.59 4.01
C LYS A 41 -7.04 -10.29 4.90
N GLY A 42 -8.05 -9.54 5.31
CA GLY A 42 -9.10 -10.03 6.22
C GLY A 42 -8.77 -9.83 7.71
N GLN A 43 -7.61 -9.26 8.03
CA GLN A 43 -7.22 -8.88 9.39
C GLN A 43 -7.40 -7.37 9.60
N VAL A 44 -7.61 -6.96 10.86
CA VAL A 44 -7.53 -5.55 11.25
C VAL A 44 -6.06 -5.21 11.41
N LEU A 45 -5.59 -4.19 10.69
CA LEU A 45 -4.19 -3.76 10.68
C LEU A 45 -4.02 -2.41 11.37
N LEU A 46 -3.08 -2.34 12.32
CA LEU A 46 -2.59 -1.11 12.91
C LEU A 46 -1.19 -0.81 12.36
N VAL A 47 -1.05 0.25 11.57
CA VAL A 47 0.24 0.68 10.99
C VAL A 47 0.76 1.88 11.77
N VAL A 48 1.95 1.77 12.35
CA VAL A 48 2.56 2.81 13.19
C VAL A 48 3.97 3.12 12.68
N ASN A 49 4.24 4.40 12.43
CA ASN A 49 5.61 4.86 12.23
C ASN A 49 6.27 5.05 13.60
N VAL A 50 7.37 4.35 13.85
CA VAL A 50 8.09 4.37 15.12
C VAL A 50 9.51 4.91 14.95
N ALA A 51 10.07 5.43 16.04
CA ALA A 51 11.45 5.89 16.11
C ALA A 51 12.04 5.51 17.48
N SER A 52 13.31 5.13 17.53
CA SER A 52 13.98 4.66 18.76
C SER A 52 14.26 5.78 19.76
N GLU A 53 14.56 6.98 19.28
CA GLU A 53 15.04 8.12 20.09
C GLU A 53 14.09 9.31 20.04
N CYS A 54 12.81 9.08 20.33
CA CYS A 54 11.79 10.13 20.37
C CYS A 54 11.10 10.16 21.74
N GLY A 55 10.52 11.31 22.09
CA GLY A 55 9.78 11.44 23.36
C GLY A 55 8.61 10.47 23.50
N LEU A 56 8.13 9.93 22.38
CA LEU A 56 7.04 8.96 22.30
C LEU A 56 7.51 7.49 22.32
N THR A 57 8.81 7.20 22.36
CA THR A 57 9.33 5.81 22.44
C THR A 57 8.67 4.95 23.54
N PRO A 58 8.30 5.47 24.73
CA PRO A 58 7.59 4.68 25.74
C PRO A 58 6.28 4.02 25.25
N GLN A 59 5.67 4.53 24.17
CA GLN A 59 4.45 3.96 23.56
C GLN A 59 4.63 2.51 23.10
N TYR A 60 5.87 2.04 22.86
CA TYR A 60 6.12 0.64 22.52
C TYR A 60 5.53 -0.34 23.54
N ALA A 61 5.53 0.02 24.83
CA ALA A 61 5.00 -0.85 25.88
C ALA A 61 3.49 -1.04 25.78
N GLU A 62 2.75 0.02 25.42
CA GLU A 62 1.30 -0.05 25.24
C GLU A 62 0.93 -0.74 23.92
N LEU A 63 1.67 -0.48 22.84
CA LEU A 63 1.48 -1.15 21.56
C LEU A 63 1.65 -2.67 21.67
N GLN A 64 2.59 -3.14 22.50
CA GLN A 64 2.80 -4.57 22.75
C GLN A 64 1.63 -5.24 23.50
N GLN A 65 0.80 -4.49 24.23
CA GLN A 65 -0.34 -5.04 24.95
C GLN A 65 -1.56 -5.30 24.06
N LEU A 66 -1.55 -4.77 22.83
CA LEU A 66 -2.63 -4.97 21.85
C LEU A 66 -2.52 -6.33 21.11
N HIS A 67 -1.46 -7.10 21.38
CA HIS A 67 -1.14 -8.39 20.77
C HIS A 67 -1.60 -9.58 21.62
#